data_AF-A0A5N5QH03-F1
#
_entry.id   AF-A0A5N5QH03-F1
#
_cell.length_a   1.000
_cell.length_b   1.000
_cell.length_c   1.000
_cell.angle_alpha   90.00
_cell.angle_beta   90.00
_cell.angle_gamma   90.00
#
_symmetry.space_group_name_H-M   'P 1'
#
loop_
_entity.id
_entity.type
_entity.pdbx_description
1 polymer ?
#
loop_
_entity_poly.entity_id
_entity_poly.type
_entity_poly.pdbx_seq_one_letter_code
_entity_poly.pdbx_strand_id
1 'polypeptide(L)'
;MLSFLASSQIETLYPLISWAAGLFWYQSFDAIDGKQARRTGMAGPLGQMFDHGCDALNTTLEVLLACRALNLGRSWWPISSQVATLANFYLTTWEEFHTGTLYLGYFSGPVEGIIMIVILYIITGIYGTTLWDRPLAEFLPGALGASVGDIPLNEAFMVFGAVGLVGNIVTSYMNVRKSCRQKGISKLMPLVRLLPFVVSTVLHLTWLAAPLTPASHLISNPIIPTDSTVDSHKEFTSVQIVAGKDLLLHSAAFVPFLCMWGLQFAHQVGRMILAHVTGQSFPIFDVQWIWAAVGVVDAWSWKLFGRAPILHANPLAFVFISLVASFLAYARFCVAVINDITNYLGIACFTVRKKDEHGEWKGALKED
;
A
#
# COMPACT_ATOMS: atom_id res chain seq x y z
N MET A 1 0.42 9.86 19.28
CA MET A 1 0.56 9.79 17.80
C MET A 1 0.01 11.03 17.07
N LEU A 2 -0.96 11.78 17.64
CA LEU A 2 -1.54 12.99 17.03
C LEU A 2 -0.91 14.33 17.46
N SER A 3 0.05 14.34 18.41
CA SER A 3 0.77 15.55 18.84
C SER A 3 2.06 15.82 18.04
N PHE A 4 2.39 15.01 17.04
CA PHE A 4 3.64 15.09 16.28
C PHE A 4 3.57 16.08 15.08
N LEU A 5 2.52 16.91 15.04
CA LEU A 5 2.21 17.82 13.92
C LEU A 5 2.71 19.25 14.13
N ALA A 6 3.33 19.55 15.28
CA ALA A 6 3.93 20.86 15.57
C ALA A 6 5.30 20.61 16.20
N SER A 7 6.31 20.30 15.38
CA SER A 7 7.58 19.81 15.88
C SER A 7 8.73 20.69 15.36
N SER A 8 9.64 21.05 16.25
CA SER A 8 10.90 21.73 15.94
C SER A 8 11.78 20.89 14.99
N GLN A 9 12.79 21.50 14.35
CA GLN A 9 13.72 20.81 13.43
C GLN A 9 14.41 19.57 14.08
N ILE A 10 14.57 19.60 15.40
CA ILE A 10 15.12 18.49 16.21
C ILE A 10 14.14 17.31 16.31
N GLU A 11 12.84 17.59 16.40
CA GLU A 11 11.81 16.54 16.49
C GLU A 11 11.60 15.80 15.17
N THR A 12 11.92 16.41 14.01
CA THR A 12 11.92 15.73 12.71
C THR A 12 13.19 14.91 12.45
N LEU A 13 14.34 15.34 12.97
CA LEU A 13 15.64 14.74 12.69
C LEU A 13 15.75 13.30 13.20
N TYR A 14 15.55 13.07 14.50
CA TYR A 14 15.78 11.74 15.09
C TYR A 14 14.86 10.64 14.53
N PRO A 15 13.55 10.89 14.33
CA PRO A 15 12.66 9.85 13.79
C PRO A 15 13.00 9.48 12.35
N LEU A 16 13.30 10.45 11.47
CA LEU A 16 13.63 10.17 10.08
C LEU A 16 14.98 9.44 9.93
N ILE A 17 15.98 9.79 10.75
CA ILE A 17 17.25 9.05 10.77
C ILE A 17 17.05 7.63 11.31
N SER A 18 16.21 7.45 12.33
CA SER A 18 15.85 6.12 12.81
C SER A 18 15.11 5.30 11.74
N TRP A 19 14.22 5.92 10.96
CA TRP A 19 13.52 5.26 9.86
C TRP A 19 14.47 4.90 8.72
N ALA A 20 15.41 5.78 8.37
CA ALA A 20 16.45 5.50 7.40
C ALA A 20 17.28 4.27 7.79
N ALA A 21 17.73 4.21 9.04
CA ALA A 21 18.44 3.05 9.57
C ALA A 21 17.55 1.80 9.54
N GLY A 22 16.32 1.90 10.07
CA GLY A 22 15.38 0.79 10.13
C GLY A 22 15.08 0.19 8.75
N LEU A 23 14.81 1.05 7.76
CA LEU A 23 14.55 0.65 6.39
C LEU A 23 15.78 -0.01 5.75
N PHE A 24 16.98 0.57 5.94
CA PHE A 24 18.23 -0.02 5.46
C PHE A 24 18.47 -1.42 6.02
N TRP A 25 18.28 -1.60 7.33
CA TRP A 25 18.43 -2.90 7.99
C TRP A 25 17.36 -3.89 7.55
N TYR A 26 16.09 -3.46 7.47
CA TYR A 26 14.98 -4.29 7.02
C TYR A 26 15.27 -4.86 5.63
N GLN A 27 15.54 -4.02 4.62
CA GLN A 27 15.80 -4.50 3.26
C GLN A 27 17.04 -5.40 3.18
N SER A 28 18.02 -5.17 4.05
CA SER A 28 19.26 -5.93 4.03
C SER A 28 19.01 -7.34 4.55
N PHE A 29 18.26 -7.47 5.65
CA PHE A 29 17.91 -8.76 6.22
C PHE A 29 16.93 -9.53 5.34
N ASP A 30 15.95 -8.83 4.77
CA ASP A 30 15.04 -9.34 3.76
C ASP A 30 15.82 -9.96 2.58
N ALA A 31 16.69 -9.19 1.90
CA ALA A 31 17.48 -9.72 0.80
C ALA A 31 18.49 -10.84 1.17
N ILE A 32 18.85 -10.97 2.46
CA ILE A 32 19.76 -12.01 2.96
C ILE A 32 19.04 -13.35 3.12
N ASP A 33 17.75 -13.37 3.45
CA ASP A 33 17.06 -14.62 3.79
C ASP A 33 16.97 -15.58 2.59
N GLY A 34 16.66 -15.07 1.39
CA GLY A 34 16.57 -15.85 0.16
C GLY A 34 17.94 -16.27 -0.35
N LYS A 35 18.98 -15.44 -0.15
CA LYS A 35 20.37 -15.82 -0.44
C LYS A 35 20.80 -16.97 0.45
N GLN A 36 20.48 -16.90 1.73
CA GLN A 36 20.80 -17.94 2.69
C GLN A 36 20.00 -19.22 2.41
N ALA A 37 18.71 -19.11 2.11
CA ALA A 37 17.86 -20.25 1.74
C ALA A 37 18.38 -20.99 0.49
N ARG A 38 18.85 -20.25 -0.53
CA ARG A 38 19.51 -20.87 -1.70
C ARG A 38 20.83 -21.54 -1.35
N ARG A 39 21.66 -20.88 -0.52
CA ARG A 39 22.96 -21.41 -0.09
C ARG A 39 22.82 -22.71 0.70
N THR A 40 21.79 -22.82 1.53
CA THR A 40 21.55 -24.00 2.38
C THR A 40 20.63 -25.04 1.74
N GLY A 41 20.10 -24.78 0.53
CA GLY A 41 19.15 -25.68 -0.13
C GLY A 41 17.76 -25.70 0.53
N MET A 42 17.43 -24.69 1.34
CA MET A 42 16.19 -24.57 2.12
C MET A 42 15.15 -23.65 1.48
N ALA A 43 15.33 -23.28 0.20
CA ALA A 43 14.34 -22.49 -0.53
C ALA A 43 13.02 -23.27 -0.67
N GLY A 44 11.89 -22.61 -0.44
CA GLY A 44 10.58 -23.25 -0.57
C GLY A 44 9.40 -22.29 -0.53
N PRO A 45 8.18 -22.80 -0.84
CA PRO A 45 6.95 -22.00 -0.94
C PRO A 45 6.62 -21.19 0.32
N LEU A 46 6.89 -21.73 1.50
CA LEU A 46 6.64 -21.05 2.77
C LEU A 46 7.50 -19.80 2.91
N GLY A 47 8.79 -19.89 2.56
CA GLY A 47 9.72 -18.78 2.62
C GLY A 47 9.31 -17.65 1.69
N GLN A 48 9.02 -17.97 0.42
CA GLN A 48 8.57 -17.00 -0.57
C GLN A 48 7.23 -16.34 -0.18
N MET A 49 6.30 -17.09 0.40
CA MET A 49 5.04 -16.53 0.90
C MET A 49 5.29 -15.54 2.06
N PHE A 50 6.18 -15.89 2.99
CA PHE A 50 6.47 -15.08 4.17
C PHE A 50 7.18 -13.78 3.79
N ASP A 51 8.23 -13.87 2.98
CA ASP A 51 9.00 -12.76 2.41
C ASP A 51 8.07 -11.75 1.73
N HIS A 52 7.38 -12.17 0.66
CA HIS A 52 6.48 -11.28 -0.08
C HIS A 52 5.29 -10.80 0.75
N GLY A 53 4.83 -11.59 1.74
CA GLY A 53 3.75 -11.21 2.65
C GLY A 53 4.14 -10.10 3.61
N CYS A 54 5.39 -10.11 4.10
CA CYS A 54 5.97 -9.02 4.88
C CYS A 54 6.13 -7.75 4.05
N ASP A 55 6.63 -7.88 2.82
CA ASP A 55 6.77 -6.73 1.93
C ASP A 55 5.43 -6.08 1.56
N ALA A 56 4.40 -6.88 1.29
CA ALA A 56 3.07 -6.36 0.98
C ALA A 56 2.46 -5.56 2.15
N LEU A 57 2.71 -5.96 3.40
CA LEU A 57 2.31 -5.21 4.59
C LEU A 57 3.07 -3.88 4.71
N ASN A 58 4.38 -3.93 4.53
CA ASN A 58 5.25 -2.78 4.73
C ASN A 58 5.09 -1.73 3.63
N THR A 59 4.68 -2.14 2.43
CA THR A 59 4.50 -1.27 1.26
C THR A 59 3.68 0.00 1.57
N THR A 60 2.54 -0.14 2.25
CA THR A 60 1.65 0.99 2.55
C THR A 60 2.21 1.89 3.66
N LEU A 61 2.84 1.28 4.67
CA LEU A 61 3.47 2.04 5.74
C LEU A 61 4.61 2.87 5.17
N GLU A 62 5.42 2.29 4.27
CA GLU A 62 6.52 2.98 3.61
C GLU A 62 6.02 4.16 2.76
N VAL A 63 4.93 4.00 2.01
CA VAL A 63 4.29 5.11 1.28
C VAL A 63 3.95 6.27 2.22
N LEU A 64 3.33 5.99 3.37
CA LEU A 64 2.93 7.03 4.33
C LEU A 64 4.15 7.78 4.90
N LEU A 65 5.22 7.05 5.24
CA LEU A 65 6.45 7.63 5.78
C LEU A 65 7.19 8.46 4.73
N ALA A 66 7.31 7.95 3.50
CA ALA A 66 7.94 8.65 2.38
C ALA A 66 7.17 9.94 2.03
N CYS A 67 5.84 9.88 1.99
CA CYS A 67 5.01 11.05 1.73
C CYS A 67 5.15 12.12 2.82
N ARG A 68 5.30 11.70 4.09
CA ARG A 68 5.55 12.62 5.20
C ARG A 68 6.91 13.29 5.07
N ALA A 69 7.94 12.54 4.69
CA ALA A 69 9.28 13.06 4.51
C ALA A 69 9.36 14.07 3.34
N LEU A 70 8.65 13.80 2.25
CA LEU A 70 8.53 14.70 1.09
C LEU A 70 7.60 15.90 1.30
N ASN A 71 7.01 16.04 2.48
CA ASN A 71 6.06 17.11 2.80
C ASN A 71 4.81 17.17 1.89
N LEU A 72 4.34 16.03 1.37
CA LEU A 72 3.21 16.00 0.41
C LEU A 72 1.84 16.33 1.04
N GLY A 73 1.78 16.36 2.38
CA GLY A 73 0.58 16.72 3.13
C GLY A 73 -0.61 15.78 2.89
N ARG A 74 -1.83 16.28 3.14
CA ARG A 74 -3.07 15.61 2.75
C ARG A 74 -3.47 16.14 1.37
N SER A 75 -3.03 15.47 0.33
CA SER A 75 -3.26 15.84 -1.07
C SER A 75 -3.51 14.59 -1.92
N TRP A 76 -3.68 14.77 -3.23
CA TRP A 76 -3.73 13.64 -4.16
C TRP A 76 -2.39 12.95 -4.39
N TRP A 77 -1.27 13.55 -3.92
CA TRP A 77 0.04 12.94 -4.06
C TRP A 77 0.19 11.65 -3.24
N PRO A 78 -0.08 11.58 -1.92
CA PRO A 78 -0.01 10.32 -1.18
C PRO A 78 -0.94 9.22 -1.71
N ILE A 79 -2.10 9.60 -2.25
CA ILE A 79 -3.03 8.66 -2.88
C ILE A 79 -2.42 8.11 -4.17
N SER A 80 -1.83 8.98 -4.99
CA SER A 80 -1.14 8.60 -6.22
C SER A 80 0.07 7.73 -5.92
N SER A 81 0.86 8.06 -4.89
CA SER A 81 1.99 7.25 -4.41
C SER A 81 1.52 5.88 -3.93
N GLN A 82 0.43 5.81 -3.16
CA GLN A 82 -0.17 4.54 -2.75
C GLN A 82 -0.52 3.69 -3.98
N VAL A 83 -1.29 4.23 -4.92
CA VAL A 83 -1.69 3.51 -6.14
C VAL A 83 -0.47 3.08 -6.95
N ALA A 84 0.52 3.97 -7.13
CA ALA A 84 1.73 3.70 -7.89
C ALA A 84 2.55 2.56 -7.28
N THR A 85 2.80 2.60 -5.97
CA THR A 85 3.59 1.57 -5.28
C THR A 85 2.84 0.24 -5.24
N LEU A 86 1.52 0.24 -4.96
CA LEU A 86 0.71 -0.97 -5.02
C LEU A 86 0.65 -1.55 -6.44
N ALA A 87 0.56 -0.70 -7.48
CA ALA A 87 0.61 -1.13 -8.87
C ALA A 87 1.95 -1.80 -9.19
N ASN A 88 3.05 -1.18 -8.75
CA ASN A 88 4.40 -1.69 -8.95
C ASN A 88 4.54 -3.09 -8.33
N PHE A 89 4.11 -3.25 -7.08
CA PHE A 89 4.12 -4.52 -6.38
C PHE A 89 3.26 -5.58 -7.09
N TYR A 90 2.01 -5.22 -7.42
CA TYR A 90 1.08 -6.13 -8.08
C TYR A 90 1.59 -6.59 -9.44
N LEU A 91 2.15 -5.68 -10.25
CA LEU A 91 2.66 -5.99 -11.58
C LEU A 91 3.84 -6.96 -11.54
N THR A 92 4.78 -6.76 -10.61
CA THR A 92 5.93 -7.66 -10.45
C THR A 92 5.48 -9.05 -10.00
N THR A 93 4.54 -9.15 -9.07
CA THR A 93 4.00 -10.47 -8.66
C THR A 93 3.12 -11.10 -9.74
N TRP A 94 2.36 -10.30 -10.49
CA TRP A 94 1.61 -10.76 -11.66
C TRP A 94 2.55 -11.28 -12.76
N GLU A 95 3.67 -10.61 -12.98
CA GLU A 95 4.70 -11.06 -13.90
C GLU A 95 5.25 -12.42 -13.48
N GLU A 96 5.68 -12.55 -12.24
CA GLU A 96 6.18 -13.80 -11.67
C GLU A 96 5.16 -14.94 -11.81
N PHE A 97 3.88 -14.68 -11.56
CA PHE A 97 2.81 -15.68 -11.73
C PHE A 97 2.81 -16.28 -13.15
N HIS A 98 3.05 -15.47 -14.18
CA HIS A 98 3.01 -15.90 -15.58
C HIS A 98 4.34 -16.46 -16.07
N THR A 99 5.44 -15.86 -15.65
CA THR A 99 6.78 -16.22 -16.11
C THR A 99 7.35 -17.40 -15.34
N GLY A 100 7.03 -17.51 -14.05
CA GLY A 100 7.67 -18.42 -13.09
C GLY A 100 9.00 -17.89 -12.56
N THR A 101 9.28 -16.60 -12.75
CA THR A 101 10.54 -15.99 -12.34
C THR A 101 10.29 -14.55 -11.93
N LEU A 102 10.74 -14.20 -10.73
CA LEU A 102 10.78 -12.82 -10.25
C LEU A 102 11.91 -12.07 -10.96
N TYR A 103 11.56 -11.13 -11.83
CA TYR A 103 12.54 -10.28 -12.50
C TYR A 103 12.86 -9.07 -11.62
N LEU A 104 14.04 -9.06 -11.04
CA LEU A 104 14.60 -7.87 -10.40
C LEU A 104 15.29 -7.06 -11.50
N GLY A 105 14.75 -5.89 -11.83
CA GLY A 105 15.33 -5.02 -12.86
C GLY A 105 16.81 -4.74 -12.58
N TYR A 106 17.66 -4.78 -13.61
CA TYR A 106 19.09 -4.46 -13.48
C TYR A 106 19.36 -3.00 -13.07
N PHE A 107 18.37 -2.13 -13.26
CA PHE A 107 18.39 -0.72 -12.88
C PHE A 107 17.00 -0.34 -12.38
N SER A 108 16.92 0.47 -11.32
CA SER A 108 15.66 0.84 -10.64
C SER A 108 14.85 -0.38 -10.14
N GLY A 109 15.54 -1.39 -9.63
CA GLY A 109 14.90 -2.49 -8.90
C GLY A 109 14.49 -2.05 -7.48
N PRO A 110 13.92 -2.98 -6.69
CA PRO A 110 13.51 -2.69 -5.30
C PRO A 110 14.65 -2.13 -4.45
N VAL A 111 15.88 -2.62 -4.63
CA VAL A 111 17.06 -2.21 -3.86
C VAL A 111 17.42 -0.74 -4.13
N GLU A 112 17.53 -0.34 -5.40
CA GLU A 112 17.85 1.04 -5.74
C GLU A 112 16.75 2.00 -5.27
N GLY A 113 15.49 1.58 -5.41
CA GLY A 113 14.33 2.33 -4.91
C GLY A 113 14.39 2.56 -3.40
N ILE A 114 14.63 1.50 -2.62
CA ILE A 114 14.70 1.59 -1.16
C ILE A 114 15.91 2.41 -0.71
N ILE A 115 17.08 2.23 -1.31
CA ILE A 115 18.27 3.05 -1.01
C ILE A 115 18.00 4.53 -1.27
N MET A 116 17.28 4.85 -2.35
CA MET A 116 16.86 6.22 -2.64
C MET A 116 15.95 6.78 -1.54
N ILE A 117 15.01 5.99 -1.01
CA ILE A 117 14.15 6.40 0.11
C ILE A 117 14.95 6.54 1.42
N VAL A 118 15.95 5.68 1.67
CA VAL A 118 16.87 5.84 2.81
C VAL A 118 17.63 7.17 2.72
N ILE A 119 18.17 7.50 1.55
CA ILE A 119 18.85 8.78 1.30
C ILE A 119 17.88 9.95 1.50
N LEU A 120 16.66 9.84 0.99
CA LEU A 120 15.60 10.82 1.17
C LEU A 120 15.32 11.07 2.65
N TYR A 121 15.21 10.03 3.48
CA TYR A 121 15.03 10.19 4.92
C TYR A 121 16.21 10.87 5.61
N ILE A 122 17.45 10.55 5.21
CA ILE A 122 18.65 11.20 5.76
C ILE A 122 18.65 12.70 5.42
N ILE A 123 18.44 13.03 4.14
CA ILE A 123 18.38 14.42 3.66
C ILE A 123 17.27 15.18 4.40
N THR A 124 16.07 14.59 4.46
CA THR A 124 14.92 15.21 5.13
C THR A 124 15.16 15.39 6.63
N GLY A 125 15.81 14.43 7.28
CA GLY A 125 16.17 14.52 8.69
C GLY A 125 17.08 15.72 8.97
N ILE A 126 18.12 15.91 8.15
CA ILE A 126 19.13 16.97 8.32
C ILE A 126 18.55 18.36 7.99
N TYR A 127 17.88 18.49 6.84
CA TYR A 127 17.46 19.79 6.30
C TYR A 127 15.99 20.16 6.61
N GLY A 128 15.22 19.22 7.17
CA GLY A 128 13.78 19.36 7.39
C GLY A 128 12.94 19.10 6.14
N THR A 129 11.63 18.94 6.36
CA THR A 129 10.67 18.61 5.28
C THR A 129 10.44 19.75 4.30
N THR A 130 10.61 20.99 4.73
CA THR A 130 10.41 22.19 3.89
C THR A 130 11.46 22.34 2.80
N LEU A 131 12.55 21.56 2.85
CA LEU A 131 13.50 21.48 1.74
C LEU A 131 12.81 21.10 0.43
N TRP A 132 11.87 20.15 0.51
CA TRP A 132 11.22 19.57 -0.67
C TRP A 132 10.22 20.51 -1.34
N ASP A 133 9.83 21.59 -0.67
CA ASP A 133 8.96 22.63 -1.24
C ASP A 133 9.75 23.63 -2.10
N ARG A 134 11.09 23.58 -2.08
CA ARG A 134 11.93 24.47 -2.86
C ARG A 134 11.89 24.12 -4.35
N PRO A 135 11.99 25.12 -5.25
CA PRO A 135 12.09 24.88 -6.69
C PRO A 135 13.30 24.01 -7.05
N LEU A 136 13.10 23.03 -7.93
CA LEU A 136 14.15 22.17 -8.48
C LEU A 136 15.24 23.00 -9.19
N ALA A 137 14.87 24.12 -9.80
CA ALA A 137 15.78 25.02 -10.50
C ALA A 137 16.92 25.55 -9.61
N GLU A 138 16.71 25.67 -8.29
CA GLU A 138 17.76 26.10 -7.33
C GLU A 138 18.92 25.10 -7.25
N PHE A 139 18.70 23.85 -7.64
CA PHE A 139 19.67 22.74 -7.51
C PHE A 139 20.31 22.35 -8.84
N LEU A 140 19.99 23.06 -9.93
CA LEU A 140 20.48 22.76 -11.28
C LEU A 140 21.32 23.91 -11.85
N PRO A 141 22.36 23.62 -12.66
CA PRO A 141 23.15 24.65 -13.30
C PRO A 141 22.33 25.43 -14.33
N GLY A 142 22.60 26.74 -14.47
CA GLY A 142 21.68 27.75 -15.03
C GLY A 142 20.89 27.40 -16.29
N ALA A 143 21.51 26.80 -17.32
CA ALA A 143 20.79 26.44 -18.55
C ALA A 143 19.77 25.29 -18.36
N LEU A 144 20.07 24.35 -17.45
CA LEU A 144 19.15 23.29 -17.06
C LEU A 144 18.09 23.81 -16.09
N GLY A 145 18.45 24.66 -15.12
CA GLY A 145 17.49 25.27 -14.21
C GLY A 145 16.40 26.08 -14.93
N ALA A 146 16.78 26.83 -15.98
CA ALA A 146 15.84 27.63 -16.76
C ALA A 146 14.83 26.81 -17.58
N SER A 147 15.09 25.54 -17.87
CA SER A 147 14.19 24.69 -18.68
C SER A 147 13.18 23.90 -17.86
N VAL A 148 13.39 23.74 -16.55
CA VAL A 148 12.50 22.97 -15.66
C VAL A 148 11.45 23.82 -14.95
N GLY A 149 11.60 25.15 -14.96
CA GLY A 149 10.67 26.08 -14.30
C GLY A 149 10.64 25.93 -12.77
N ASP A 150 9.58 26.44 -12.14
CA ASP A 150 9.43 26.50 -10.68
C ASP A 150 8.84 25.22 -10.07
N ILE A 151 9.10 24.05 -10.69
CA ILE A 151 8.59 22.76 -10.17
C ILE A 151 9.25 22.47 -8.81
N PRO A 152 8.48 22.27 -7.73
CA PRO A 152 9.04 21.91 -6.42
C PRO A 152 9.73 20.54 -6.44
N LEU A 153 10.73 20.35 -5.57
CA LEU A 153 11.48 19.09 -5.48
C LEU A 153 10.60 17.87 -5.16
N ASN A 154 9.58 18.01 -4.30
CA ASN A 154 8.66 16.91 -4.00
C ASN A 154 7.87 16.46 -5.23
N GLU A 155 7.32 17.39 -6.01
CA GLU A 155 6.60 17.08 -7.25
C GLU A 155 7.54 16.50 -8.31
N ALA A 156 8.75 17.03 -8.44
CA ALA A 156 9.77 16.46 -9.32
C ALA A 156 10.09 15.00 -8.94
N PHE A 157 10.18 14.69 -7.64
CA PHE A 157 10.36 13.32 -7.16
C PHE A 157 9.17 12.41 -7.47
N MET A 158 7.93 12.93 -7.36
CA MET A 158 6.72 12.19 -7.76
C MET A 158 6.72 11.88 -9.26
N VAL A 159 7.09 12.84 -10.10
CA VAL A 159 7.21 12.65 -11.56
C VAL A 159 8.28 11.61 -11.87
N PHE A 160 9.44 11.68 -11.21
CA PHE A 160 10.50 10.68 -11.34
C PHE A 160 9.99 9.26 -11.00
N GLY A 161 9.29 9.10 -9.88
CA GLY A 161 8.68 7.82 -9.49
C GLY A 161 7.65 7.32 -10.51
N ALA A 162 6.84 8.21 -11.07
CA ALA A 162 5.86 7.87 -12.10
C ALA A 162 6.53 7.34 -13.40
N VAL A 163 7.66 7.94 -13.81
CA VAL A 163 8.46 7.44 -14.95
C VAL A 163 8.98 6.03 -14.67
N GLY A 164 9.47 5.78 -13.45
CA GLY A 164 9.91 4.45 -13.02
C GLY A 164 8.79 3.40 -13.11
N LEU A 165 7.59 3.74 -12.64
CA LEU A 165 6.41 2.87 -12.74
C LEU A 165 6.05 2.55 -14.20
N VAL A 166 6.08 3.54 -15.10
CA VAL A 166 5.84 3.31 -16.54
C VAL A 166 6.87 2.34 -17.11
N GLY A 167 8.14 2.50 -16.75
CA GLY A 167 9.21 1.57 -17.11
C GLY A 167 8.93 0.14 -16.65
N ASN A 168 8.46 -0.04 -15.41
CA ASN A 168 8.10 -1.36 -14.88
C ASN A 168 6.90 -1.96 -15.63
N ILE A 169 5.83 -1.18 -15.85
CA ILE A 169 4.64 -1.62 -16.61
C ILE A 169 5.05 -2.17 -17.99
N VAL A 170 5.86 -1.41 -18.73
CA VAL A 170 6.31 -1.79 -20.07
C VAL A 170 7.14 -3.08 -20.01
N THR A 171 8.10 -3.16 -19.09
CA THR A 171 9.01 -4.29 -18.97
C THR A 171 8.28 -5.57 -18.55
N SER A 172 7.46 -5.52 -17.49
CA SER A 172 6.67 -6.65 -17.02
C SER A 172 5.71 -7.15 -18.11
N TYR A 173 5.04 -6.24 -18.83
CA TYR A 173 4.18 -6.64 -19.95
C TYR A 173 4.96 -7.34 -21.07
N MET A 174 6.13 -6.82 -21.45
CA MET A 174 6.98 -7.43 -22.47
C MET A 174 7.43 -8.84 -22.07
N ASN A 175 7.84 -9.02 -20.81
CA ASN A 175 8.28 -10.31 -20.27
C ASN A 175 7.15 -11.33 -20.21
N VAL A 176 5.97 -10.95 -19.70
CA VAL A 176 4.79 -11.82 -19.70
C VAL A 176 4.37 -12.18 -21.12
N ARG A 177 4.33 -11.20 -22.04
CA ARG A 177 3.99 -11.46 -23.45
C ARG A 177 4.96 -12.46 -24.09
N LYS A 178 6.26 -12.34 -23.82
CA LYS A 178 7.28 -13.27 -24.30
C LYS A 178 7.04 -14.68 -23.74
N SER A 179 6.79 -14.80 -22.43
CA SER A 179 6.52 -16.09 -21.77
C SER A 179 5.23 -16.74 -22.30
N CYS A 180 4.13 -15.98 -22.42
CA CYS A 180 2.87 -16.48 -22.95
C CYS A 180 3.01 -16.96 -24.40
N ARG A 181 3.79 -16.25 -25.24
CA ARG A 181 4.07 -16.69 -26.61
C ARG A 181 4.80 -18.03 -26.65
N GLN A 182 5.77 -18.23 -25.76
CA GLN A 182 6.51 -19.50 -25.66
C GLN A 182 5.63 -20.65 -25.17
N LYS A 183 4.69 -20.38 -24.25
CA LYS A 183 3.76 -21.36 -23.68
C LYS A 183 2.48 -21.57 -24.52
N GLY A 184 2.31 -20.85 -25.64
CA GLY A 184 1.09 -20.92 -26.46
C GLY A 184 -0.18 -20.38 -25.78
N ILE A 185 -0.04 -19.55 -24.74
CA ILE A 185 -1.17 -18.99 -23.98
C ILE A 185 -1.74 -17.76 -24.69
N SER A 186 -3.07 -17.59 -24.64
CA SER A 186 -3.75 -16.43 -25.23
C SER A 186 -3.24 -15.09 -24.68
N LYS A 187 -3.25 -14.06 -25.53
CA LYS A 187 -2.79 -12.70 -25.16
C LYS A 187 -3.70 -12.00 -24.15
N LEU A 188 -4.99 -12.36 -24.13
CA LEU A 188 -6.01 -11.66 -23.35
C LEU A 188 -6.04 -12.12 -21.89
N MET A 189 -5.80 -13.41 -21.64
CA MET A 189 -5.91 -13.98 -20.29
C MET A 189 -4.97 -13.29 -19.27
N PRO A 190 -3.69 -12.99 -19.58
CA PRO A 190 -2.84 -12.25 -18.67
C PRO A 190 -3.38 -10.84 -18.34
N LEU A 191 -3.98 -10.15 -19.32
CA LEU A 191 -4.55 -8.81 -19.11
C LEU A 191 -5.81 -8.85 -18.24
N VAL A 192 -6.66 -9.86 -18.41
CA VAL A 192 -7.83 -10.09 -17.53
C VAL A 192 -7.40 -10.27 -16.07
N ARG A 193 -6.23 -10.89 -15.85
CA ARG A 193 -5.65 -11.07 -14.51
C ARG A 193 -5.11 -9.78 -13.87
N LEU A 194 -5.11 -8.64 -14.58
CA LEU A 194 -4.86 -7.32 -14.00
C LEU A 194 -6.13 -6.66 -13.44
N LEU A 195 -7.32 -7.13 -13.86
CA LEU A 195 -8.61 -6.58 -13.39
C LEU A 195 -8.74 -6.53 -11.87
N PRO A 196 -8.25 -7.51 -11.09
CA PRO A 196 -8.41 -7.46 -9.64
C PRO A 196 -7.76 -6.22 -9.02
N PHE A 197 -6.60 -5.79 -9.51
CA PHE A 197 -5.96 -4.57 -9.04
C PHE A 197 -6.81 -3.34 -9.42
N VAL A 198 -7.27 -3.27 -10.67
CA VAL A 198 -8.09 -2.16 -11.17
C VAL A 198 -9.39 -2.02 -10.38
N VAL A 199 -10.11 -3.12 -10.16
CA VAL A 199 -11.39 -3.12 -9.41
C VAL A 199 -11.16 -2.65 -7.97
N SER A 200 -10.16 -3.21 -7.28
CA SER A 200 -9.82 -2.83 -5.91
C SER A 200 -9.46 -1.34 -5.81
N THR A 201 -8.60 -0.85 -6.70
CA THR A 201 -8.18 0.57 -6.73
C THR A 201 -9.36 1.49 -7.03
N VAL A 202 -10.21 1.16 -8.01
CA VAL A 202 -11.38 1.99 -8.36
C VAL A 202 -12.36 2.08 -7.19
N LEU A 203 -12.62 0.97 -6.48
CA LEU A 203 -13.48 0.97 -5.29
C LEU A 203 -12.94 1.93 -4.21
N HIS A 204 -11.66 1.84 -3.88
CA HIS A 204 -11.05 2.68 -2.84
C HIS A 204 -10.96 4.15 -3.25
N LEU A 205 -10.61 4.46 -4.50
CA LEU A 205 -10.60 5.83 -5.01
C LEU A 205 -12.01 6.43 -5.02
N THR A 206 -13.01 5.65 -5.43
CA THR A 206 -14.41 6.10 -5.41
C THR A 206 -14.89 6.35 -3.98
N TRP A 207 -14.51 5.49 -3.03
CA TRP A 207 -14.82 5.69 -1.62
C TRP A 207 -14.17 6.99 -1.10
N LEU A 208 -12.89 7.19 -1.39
CA LEU A 208 -12.13 8.36 -0.95
C LEU A 208 -12.67 9.68 -1.54
N ALA A 209 -13.14 9.65 -2.78
CA ALA A 209 -13.72 10.79 -3.49
C ALA A 209 -15.16 11.13 -3.06
N ALA A 210 -15.71 10.44 -2.06
CA ALA A 210 -17.05 10.73 -1.57
C ALA A 210 -17.13 12.16 -0.98
N PRO A 211 -18.16 12.94 -1.36
CA PRO A 211 -18.31 14.32 -0.88
C PRO A 211 -18.73 14.35 0.59
N LEU A 212 -18.41 15.44 1.30
CA LEU A 212 -19.02 15.73 2.59
C LEU A 212 -20.54 15.94 2.44
N THR A 213 -21.30 15.47 3.43
CA THR A 213 -22.77 15.62 3.45
C THR A 213 -23.22 16.59 4.54
N PRO A 214 -24.39 17.25 4.41
CA PRO A 214 -24.94 18.15 5.42
C PRO A 214 -25.00 17.55 6.85
N ALA A 215 -25.27 16.25 6.96
CA ALA A 215 -25.36 15.54 8.24
C ALA A 215 -23.99 15.26 8.89
N SER A 216 -22.88 15.32 8.12
CA SER A 216 -21.52 15.12 8.63
C SER A 216 -21.02 16.27 9.53
N HIS A 217 -21.80 17.35 9.64
CA HIS A 217 -21.56 18.48 10.54
C HIS A 217 -22.14 18.29 11.96
N LEU A 218 -22.98 17.25 12.18
CA LEU A 218 -23.70 17.05 13.45
C LEU A 218 -22.90 16.30 14.52
N ILE A 219 -21.70 15.81 14.18
CA ILE A 219 -20.75 15.23 15.13
C ILE A 219 -19.49 16.09 15.06
N SER A 220 -18.93 16.46 16.21
CA SER A 220 -17.76 17.31 16.36
C SER A 220 -16.53 16.78 15.60
N ASN A 221 -16.49 17.00 14.30
CA ASN A 221 -15.28 16.96 13.50
C ASN A 221 -14.51 18.24 13.81
N PRO A 222 -13.18 18.21 14.02
CA PRO A 222 -12.37 19.40 14.27
C PRO A 222 -12.23 20.32 13.03
N ILE A 223 -13.14 20.19 12.06
CA ILE A 223 -13.25 21.08 10.91
C ILE A 223 -14.39 22.04 11.24
N ILE A 224 -14.08 23.14 11.93
CA ILE A 224 -15.01 24.26 12.10
C ILE A 224 -15.08 24.98 10.73
N PRO A 225 -16.22 24.98 10.02
CA PRO A 225 -16.42 25.91 8.92
C PRO A 225 -17.04 27.17 9.53
N THR A 226 -16.31 28.28 9.54
CA THR A 226 -16.80 29.60 9.94
C THR A 226 -17.89 30.18 9.02
N ASP A 227 -18.58 29.34 8.22
CA ASP A 227 -19.49 29.78 7.15
C ASP A 227 -20.83 29.01 7.07
N SER A 228 -21.20 28.22 8.09
CA SER A 228 -22.56 27.65 8.13
C SER A 228 -23.57 28.71 8.60
N THR A 229 -24.29 29.34 7.67
CA THR A 229 -25.49 30.13 8.00
C THR A 229 -26.66 29.17 8.22
N VAL A 230 -27.16 29.10 9.46
CA VAL A 230 -28.36 28.34 9.84
C VAL A 230 -29.56 29.27 9.70
N ASP A 231 -30.46 28.99 8.74
CA ASP A 231 -31.75 29.67 8.62
C ASP A 231 -32.80 28.89 9.42
N SER A 232 -33.35 29.50 10.46
CA SER A 232 -34.22 28.85 11.46
C SER A 232 -35.65 28.57 10.97
N HIS A 233 -36.00 28.92 9.73
CA HIS A 233 -37.37 28.86 9.23
C HIS A 233 -37.64 27.82 8.13
N LYS A 234 -36.67 26.98 7.77
CA LYS A 234 -36.87 25.90 6.79
C LYS A 234 -36.45 24.54 7.38
N GLU A 235 -37.41 23.64 7.52
CA GLU A 235 -37.27 22.29 8.10
C GLU A 235 -36.37 21.30 7.30
N PHE A 236 -35.59 21.78 6.34
CA PHE A 236 -34.51 21.00 5.74
C PHE A 236 -33.47 21.97 5.17
N THR A 237 -32.33 22.08 5.82
CA THR A 237 -31.23 22.96 5.40
C THR A 237 -30.53 22.37 4.19
N SER A 238 -30.62 23.06 3.05
CA SER A 238 -29.64 22.96 1.98
C SER A 238 -28.30 23.50 2.51
N VAL A 239 -27.54 22.67 3.21
CA VAL A 239 -26.17 23.03 3.59
C VAL A 239 -25.35 23.03 2.31
N GLN A 240 -24.82 24.21 1.97
CA GLN A 240 -23.87 24.38 0.88
C GLN A 240 -22.71 23.38 1.09
N ILE A 241 -22.54 22.46 0.15
CA ILE A 241 -21.32 21.66 0.04
C ILE A 241 -20.18 22.67 -0.05
N VAL A 242 -19.34 22.78 0.98
CA VAL A 242 -18.12 23.59 0.85
C VAL A 242 -17.30 22.92 -0.24
N ALA A 243 -17.25 23.55 -1.42
CA ALA A 243 -16.46 23.07 -2.54
C ALA A 243 -15.00 22.88 -2.07
N GLY A 244 -14.45 21.69 -2.24
CA GLY A 244 -13.06 21.37 -1.87
C GLY A 244 -12.85 20.73 -0.49
N LYS A 245 -13.89 20.27 0.21
CA LYS A 245 -13.72 19.45 1.43
C LYS A 245 -14.27 18.03 1.21
N ASP A 246 -13.38 17.05 1.15
CA ASP A 246 -13.70 15.62 0.96
C ASP A 246 -13.97 14.91 2.29
N LEU A 247 -14.79 13.85 2.25
CA LEU A 247 -15.19 13.08 3.44
C LEU A 247 -14.00 12.49 4.20
N LEU A 248 -12.98 12.02 3.46
CA LEU A 248 -11.88 11.24 4.01
C LEU A 248 -10.51 11.91 3.88
N LEU A 249 -10.17 12.48 2.72
CA LEU A 249 -8.83 13.01 2.41
C LEU A 249 -8.33 14.01 3.46
N HIS A 250 -9.18 14.94 3.87
CA HIS A 250 -8.83 16.00 4.81
C HIS A 250 -9.19 15.67 6.27
N SER A 251 -9.53 14.42 6.57
CA SER A 251 -9.98 13.96 7.89
C SER A 251 -8.90 13.20 8.66
N ALA A 252 -9.15 12.95 9.95
CA ALA A 252 -8.33 12.05 10.76
C ALA A 252 -8.40 10.58 10.28
N ALA A 253 -9.44 10.22 9.51
CA ALA A 253 -9.63 8.88 8.99
C ALA A 253 -8.72 8.55 7.78
N PHE A 254 -8.04 9.56 7.20
CA PHE A 254 -7.22 9.39 6.00
C PHE A 254 -6.12 8.32 6.15
N VAL A 255 -5.29 8.42 7.20
CA VAL A 255 -4.19 7.46 7.42
C VAL A 255 -4.72 6.06 7.73
N PRO A 256 -5.68 5.87 8.66
CA PRO A 256 -6.33 4.57 8.86
C PRO A 256 -6.95 3.98 7.59
N PHE A 257 -7.51 4.81 6.71
CA PHE A 257 -8.09 4.38 5.44
C PHE A 257 -7.01 3.84 4.48
N LEU A 258 -5.88 4.52 4.36
CA LEU A 258 -4.75 4.02 3.54
C LEU A 258 -4.20 2.71 4.11
N CYS A 259 -4.01 2.61 5.43
CA CYS A 259 -3.60 1.36 6.07
C CYS A 259 -4.60 0.22 5.84
N MET A 260 -5.90 0.51 5.89
CA MET A 260 -6.95 -0.45 5.59
C MET A 260 -6.80 -0.96 4.16
N TRP A 261 -6.72 -0.05 3.18
CA TRP A 261 -6.52 -0.38 1.78
C TRP A 261 -5.25 -1.23 1.58
N GLY A 262 -4.14 -0.86 2.23
CA GLY A 262 -2.90 -1.62 2.23
C GLY A 262 -3.06 -3.07 2.69
N LEU A 263 -3.79 -3.31 3.79
CA LEU A 263 -4.08 -4.65 4.29
C LEU A 263 -4.97 -5.45 3.32
N GLN A 264 -5.95 -4.81 2.70
CA GLN A 264 -6.79 -5.48 1.69
C GLN A 264 -5.97 -5.88 0.47
N PHE A 265 -5.05 -5.00 0.06
CA PHE A 265 -4.10 -5.29 -1.01
C PHE A 265 -3.15 -6.43 -0.65
N ALA A 266 -2.59 -6.45 0.56
CA ALA A 266 -1.71 -7.52 1.02
C ALA A 266 -2.43 -8.88 1.02
N HIS A 267 -3.71 -8.92 1.43
CA HIS A 267 -4.53 -10.12 1.30
C HIS A 267 -4.72 -10.55 -0.17
N GLN A 268 -5.05 -9.61 -1.04
CA GLN A 268 -5.27 -9.86 -2.47
C GLN A 268 -4.01 -10.42 -3.15
N VAL A 269 -2.85 -9.81 -2.90
CA VAL A 269 -1.58 -10.27 -3.49
C VAL A 269 -1.09 -11.56 -2.81
N GLY A 270 -1.27 -11.71 -1.50
CA GLY A 270 -0.97 -12.95 -0.79
C GLY A 270 -1.68 -14.16 -1.42
N ARG A 271 -2.92 -13.99 -1.88
CA ARG A 271 -3.65 -15.04 -2.63
C ARG A 271 -3.06 -15.31 -4.00
N MET A 272 -2.56 -14.28 -4.70
CA MET A 272 -1.87 -14.44 -5.99
C MET A 272 -0.54 -15.20 -5.82
N ILE A 273 0.23 -14.86 -4.79
CA ILE A 273 1.47 -15.57 -4.42
C ILE A 273 1.15 -17.02 -4.05
N LEU A 274 0.15 -17.24 -3.19
CA LEU A 274 -0.29 -18.59 -2.83
C LEU A 274 -0.65 -19.41 -4.08
N ALA A 275 -1.43 -18.83 -5.00
CA ALA A 275 -1.82 -19.51 -6.22
C ALA A 275 -0.61 -19.84 -7.11
N HIS A 276 0.38 -18.95 -7.18
CA HIS A 276 1.62 -19.20 -7.90
C HIS A 276 2.39 -20.39 -7.29
N VAL A 277 2.68 -20.34 -5.98
CA VAL A 277 3.55 -21.32 -5.33
C VAL A 277 2.89 -22.70 -5.15
N THR A 278 1.55 -22.76 -5.23
CA THR A 278 0.78 -24.02 -5.17
C THR A 278 0.26 -24.49 -6.53
N GLY A 279 0.51 -23.73 -7.61
CA GLY A 279 0.02 -24.07 -8.95
C GLY A 279 -1.50 -23.97 -9.12
N GLN A 280 -2.20 -23.23 -8.27
CA GLN A 280 -3.64 -23.02 -8.38
C GLN A 280 -4.00 -22.01 -9.47
N SER A 281 -5.29 -21.95 -9.81
CA SER A 281 -5.82 -20.92 -10.71
C SER A 281 -5.67 -19.52 -10.12
N PHE A 282 -5.45 -18.53 -10.99
CA PHE A 282 -5.34 -17.13 -10.59
C PHE A 282 -6.57 -16.63 -9.81
N PRO A 283 -6.41 -15.97 -8.65
CA PRO A 283 -7.52 -15.47 -7.85
C PRO A 283 -8.11 -14.19 -8.47
N ILE A 284 -9.17 -14.34 -9.27
CA ILE A 284 -9.83 -13.21 -9.96
C ILE A 284 -10.71 -12.37 -9.03
N PHE A 285 -11.17 -12.91 -7.90
CA PHE A 285 -12.09 -12.22 -7.01
C PHE A 285 -11.61 -12.24 -5.57
N ASP A 286 -11.74 -11.12 -4.86
CA ASP A 286 -11.49 -10.99 -3.42
C ASP A 286 -12.73 -10.53 -2.66
N VAL A 287 -13.03 -11.23 -1.55
CA VAL A 287 -14.21 -10.96 -0.72
C VAL A 287 -14.15 -9.57 -0.08
N GLN A 288 -12.95 -9.01 0.14
CA GLN A 288 -12.80 -7.68 0.72
C GLN A 288 -13.38 -6.58 -0.18
N TRP A 289 -13.55 -6.83 -1.49
CA TRP A 289 -14.20 -5.89 -2.39
C TRP A 289 -15.68 -5.69 -2.09
N ILE A 290 -16.36 -6.71 -1.55
CA ILE A 290 -17.76 -6.56 -1.12
C ILE A 290 -17.81 -5.53 0.02
N TRP A 291 -16.88 -5.62 0.98
CA TRP A 291 -16.80 -4.66 2.07
C TRP A 291 -16.50 -3.24 1.59
N ALA A 292 -15.53 -3.10 0.66
CA ALA A 292 -15.22 -1.82 0.05
C ALA A 292 -16.42 -1.24 -0.74
N ALA A 293 -17.15 -2.09 -1.48
CA ALA A 293 -18.35 -1.69 -2.22
C ALA A 293 -19.47 -1.22 -1.28
N VAL A 294 -19.68 -1.88 -0.13
CA VAL A 294 -20.62 -1.41 0.90
C VAL A 294 -20.22 -0.03 1.42
N GLY A 295 -18.93 0.19 1.68
CA GLY A 295 -18.39 1.49 2.05
C GLY A 295 -18.67 2.56 0.99
N VAL A 296 -18.40 2.27 -0.28
CA VAL A 296 -18.70 3.16 -1.41
C VAL A 296 -20.19 3.49 -1.48
N VAL A 297 -21.07 2.49 -1.49
CA VAL A 297 -22.52 2.69 -1.64
C VAL A 297 -23.07 3.56 -0.50
N ASP A 298 -22.60 3.35 0.74
CA ASP A 298 -23.03 4.19 1.86
C ASP A 298 -22.44 5.62 1.78
N ALA A 299 -21.16 5.77 1.44
CA ALA A 299 -20.53 7.08 1.30
C ALA A 299 -21.19 7.95 0.22
N TRP A 300 -21.70 7.32 -0.85
CA TRP A 300 -22.41 7.97 -1.95
C TRP A 300 -23.94 7.99 -1.80
N SER A 301 -24.47 7.51 -0.68
CA SER A 301 -25.92 7.32 -0.47
C SER A 301 -26.76 8.58 -0.63
N TRP A 302 -26.21 9.77 -0.37
CA TRP A 302 -26.89 11.04 -0.64
C TRP A 302 -27.17 11.23 -2.13
N LYS A 303 -26.18 11.00 -2.99
CA LYS A 303 -26.34 11.12 -4.45
C LYS A 303 -27.12 9.96 -5.06
N LEU A 304 -26.97 8.75 -4.50
CA LEU A 304 -27.61 7.55 -5.03
C LEU A 304 -29.08 7.42 -4.61
N PHE A 305 -29.41 7.79 -3.38
CA PHE A 305 -30.70 7.49 -2.77
C PHE A 305 -31.34 8.69 -2.05
N GLY A 306 -30.71 9.87 -2.04
CA GLY A 306 -31.24 11.05 -1.34
C GLY A 306 -31.24 10.93 0.19
N ARG A 307 -30.51 9.95 0.75
CA ARG A 307 -30.43 9.71 2.21
C ARG A 307 -29.08 10.09 2.78
N ALA A 308 -29.02 10.38 4.08
CA ALA A 308 -27.75 10.52 4.77
C ALA A 308 -26.99 9.16 4.84
N PRO A 309 -25.65 9.17 4.78
CA PRO A 309 -24.84 7.98 5.04
C PRO A 309 -25.07 7.44 6.46
N ILE A 310 -25.16 6.12 6.60
CA ILE A 310 -25.38 5.44 7.88
C ILE A 310 -24.03 5.04 8.48
N LEU A 311 -23.19 4.36 7.70
CA LEU A 311 -21.86 3.92 8.13
C LEU A 311 -20.92 5.12 8.27
N HIS A 312 -21.01 6.07 7.35
CA HIS A 312 -20.24 7.32 7.40
C HIS A 312 -20.87 8.41 8.27
N ALA A 313 -21.86 8.08 9.11
CA ALA A 313 -22.29 8.99 10.17
C ALA A 313 -21.11 9.35 11.09
N ASN A 314 -20.24 8.37 11.39
CA ASN A 314 -18.93 8.57 12.02
C ASN A 314 -17.83 7.94 11.14
N PRO A 315 -17.27 8.69 10.17
CA PRO A 315 -16.30 8.15 9.21
C PRO A 315 -15.07 7.58 9.88
N LEU A 316 -14.59 8.21 10.96
CA LEU A 316 -13.41 7.75 11.69
C LEU A 316 -13.64 6.37 12.32
N ALA A 317 -14.75 6.21 13.04
CA ALA A 317 -15.10 4.93 13.66
C ALA A 317 -15.29 3.84 12.61
N PHE A 318 -16.01 4.12 11.53
CA PHE A 318 -16.26 3.14 10.48
C PHE A 318 -14.97 2.70 9.76
N VAL A 319 -14.07 3.63 9.45
CA VAL A 319 -12.76 3.31 8.86
C VAL A 319 -11.90 2.51 9.83
N PHE A 320 -11.89 2.83 11.13
CA PHE A 320 -11.15 2.04 12.12
C PHE A 320 -11.71 0.61 12.27
N ILE A 321 -13.03 0.45 12.31
CA ILE A 321 -13.66 -0.88 12.33
C ILE A 321 -13.27 -1.66 11.06
N SER A 322 -13.29 -1.00 9.91
CA SER A 322 -12.88 -1.61 8.64
C SER A 322 -11.39 -1.97 8.63
N LEU A 323 -10.52 -1.13 9.18
CA LEU A 323 -9.09 -1.41 9.36
C LEU A 323 -8.86 -2.66 10.22
N VAL A 324 -9.55 -2.75 11.36
CA VAL A 324 -9.47 -3.91 12.26
C VAL A 324 -9.99 -5.17 11.56
N ALA A 325 -11.12 -5.07 10.84
CA ALA A 325 -11.67 -6.18 10.08
C ALA A 325 -10.69 -6.66 8.98
N SER A 326 -10.08 -5.75 8.23
CA SER A 326 -9.05 -6.07 7.22
C SER A 326 -7.82 -6.72 7.85
N PHE A 327 -7.37 -6.23 9.01
CA PHE A 327 -6.27 -6.84 9.75
C PHE A 327 -6.60 -8.26 10.20
N LEU A 328 -7.78 -8.49 10.78
CA LEU A 328 -8.21 -9.82 11.22
C LEU A 328 -8.37 -10.79 10.03
N ALA A 329 -8.90 -10.31 8.90
CA ALA A 329 -9.01 -11.09 7.68
C ALA A 329 -7.64 -11.51 7.15
N TYR A 330 -6.68 -10.57 7.09
CA TYR A 330 -5.32 -10.85 6.68
C TYR A 330 -4.59 -11.79 7.65
N ALA A 331 -4.68 -11.53 8.96
CA ALA A 331 -4.08 -12.39 9.99
C ALA A 331 -4.63 -13.82 9.92
N ARG A 332 -5.95 -13.98 9.77
CA ARG A 332 -6.58 -15.30 9.56
C ARG A 332 -6.04 -15.98 8.30
N PHE A 333 -5.92 -15.25 7.19
CA PHE A 333 -5.35 -15.77 5.95
C PHE A 333 -3.91 -16.27 6.15
N CYS A 334 -3.03 -15.46 6.75
CA CYS A 334 -1.66 -15.85 7.03
C CYS A 334 -1.58 -17.08 7.93
N VAL A 335 -2.35 -17.12 9.02
CA VAL A 335 -2.38 -18.27 9.93
C VAL A 335 -2.86 -19.53 9.22
N ALA A 336 -3.92 -19.45 8.41
CA ALA A 336 -4.43 -20.59 7.66
C ALA A 336 -3.39 -21.13 6.68
N VAL A 337 -2.78 -20.27 5.86
CA VAL A 337 -1.79 -20.69 4.87
C VAL A 337 -0.52 -21.22 5.52
N ILE A 338 -0.01 -20.57 6.56
CA ILE A 338 1.16 -21.05 7.31
C ILE A 338 0.85 -22.43 7.89
N ASN A 339 -0.32 -22.61 8.53
CA ASN A 339 -0.72 -23.89 9.09
C ASN A 339 -0.87 -24.98 8.02
N ASP A 340 -1.46 -24.67 6.87
CA ASP A 340 -1.64 -25.65 5.79
C ASP A 340 -0.28 -26.09 5.20
N ILE A 341 0.60 -25.13 4.91
CA ILE A 341 1.92 -25.43 4.35
C ILE A 341 2.79 -26.18 5.37
N THR A 342 2.82 -25.75 6.63
CA THR A 342 3.57 -26.42 7.71
C THR A 342 3.06 -27.82 7.98
N ASN A 343 1.74 -28.02 7.97
CA ASN A 343 1.14 -29.34 8.15
C ASN A 343 1.47 -30.28 7.00
N TYR A 344 1.45 -29.78 5.77
CA TYR A 344 1.81 -30.54 4.57
C TYR A 344 3.29 -30.92 4.53
N LEU A 345 4.18 -29.96 4.84
CA LEU A 345 5.63 -30.18 4.84
C LEU A 345 6.14 -30.92 6.09
N GLY A 346 5.33 -31.06 7.14
CA GLY A 346 5.72 -31.68 8.40
C GLY A 346 6.75 -30.89 9.21
N ILE A 347 6.85 -29.58 8.96
CA ILE A 347 7.77 -28.64 9.63
C ILE A 347 6.98 -27.66 10.49
N ALA A 348 7.46 -27.32 11.68
CA ALA A 348 6.83 -26.28 12.48
C ALA A 348 7.47 -24.90 12.19
N CYS A 349 6.64 -23.88 11.94
CA CYS A 349 7.13 -22.54 11.60
C CYS A 349 7.68 -21.78 12.82
N PHE A 350 6.98 -21.84 13.97
CA PHE A 350 7.33 -21.07 15.17
C PHE A 350 7.84 -21.93 16.34
N THR A 351 8.05 -23.23 16.12
CA THR A 351 8.59 -24.14 17.15
C THR A 351 9.58 -25.12 16.53
N VAL A 352 10.55 -25.60 17.31
CA VAL A 352 11.51 -26.61 16.86
C VAL A 352 10.90 -28.00 17.06
N ARG A 353 10.00 -28.39 16.15
CA ARG A 353 9.30 -29.68 16.16
C ARG A 353 9.25 -30.25 14.73
N LYS A 354 9.19 -31.58 14.62
CA LYS A 354 9.02 -32.30 13.36
C LYS A 354 7.91 -33.35 13.52
N LYS A 355 7.14 -33.60 12.46
CA LYS A 355 6.22 -34.74 12.44
C LYS A 355 7.00 -36.05 12.35
N ASP A 356 6.65 -37.02 13.19
CA ASP A 356 7.16 -38.39 13.08
C ASP A 356 6.46 -39.17 11.96
N GLU A 357 6.83 -40.44 11.77
CA GLU A 357 6.26 -41.33 10.74
C GLU A 357 4.73 -41.51 10.88
N HIS A 358 4.16 -41.22 12.06
CA HIS A 358 2.72 -41.33 12.35
C HIS A 358 2.00 -39.99 12.21
N GLY A 359 2.71 -38.91 11.85
CA GLY A 359 2.16 -37.57 11.68
C GLY A 359 2.04 -36.76 12.97
N GLU A 360 2.55 -37.28 14.10
CA GLU A 360 2.48 -36.62 15.41
C GLU A 360 3.65 -35.65 15.61
N TRP A 361 3.36 -34.47 16.17
CA TRP A 361 4.39 -33.45 16.42
C TRP A 361 5.28 -33.85 17.60
N LYS A 362 6.55 -34.14 17.34
CA LYS A 362 7.57 -34.39 18.38
C LYS A 362 8.63 -33.30 18.41
N GLY A 363 9.22 -33.07 19.59
CA GLY A 363 10.39 -32.20 19.71
C GLY A 363 11.53 -32.73 18.83
N ALA A 364 12.29 -31.84 18.20
CA ALA A 364 13.50 -32.29 17.53
C ALA A 364 14.44 -32.87 18.60
N LEU A 365 14.58 -34.19 18.64
CA LEU A 365 15.52 -34.85 19.52
C LEU A 365 16.92 -34.30 19.20
N LYS A 366 17.69 -33.96 20.23
CA LYS A 366 19.14 -33.95 20.10
C LYS A 366 19.53 -35.40 19.86
N GLU A 367 19.94 -35.74 18.63
CA GLU A 367 20.77 -36.92 18.44
C GLU A 367 22.11 -36.59 19.11
N ASP A 368 22.47 -37.38 20.13
CA ASP A 368 23.75 -37.31 20.85
C ASP A 368 24.94 -37.62 19.93
#